data_AF-A0A9D2M5J9-F1
#
_entry.id   AF-A0A9D2M5J9-F1
#
_cell.length_a   1.000
_cell.length_b   1.000
_cell.length_c   1.000
_cell.angle_alpha   90.00
_cell.angle_beta   90.00
_cell.angle_gamma   90.00
#
_symmetry.space_group_name_H-M   'P 1'
#
loop_
_entity.id
_entity.type
_entity.pdbx_description
1 polymer ?
#
loop_
_entity_poly.entity_id
_entity_poly.type
_entity_poly.pdbx_seq_one_letter_code
_entity_poly.pdbx_strand_id
1 'polypeptide(L)'
;MKKEKDTCQGRNADRNTKNETYTSYRQDKITYHLSYDRPSFRKGTDEPVRARVNLRLPGRKRYLHKSDLDPNASDTPLDRVLYGHSEKDIYTHKLPSLAAQMQAELQASGLVEKQAEALQGEDLGWLIATHAEDILAVSCSSVTENTRATYRARMLQLAKLCRGIDPTRLHGDVLEGLRYKVREAAAQNSRHYQDWQPGDEDPSAARQQFYLLGLALDYLIGLGYDIPADALQRDTSQASPQALALQRTDSARCYPPHAFHAMLAALDPDELHTPILLTQAFTGMRIAEVCGLLWSDFAVLPGWQGVQYMIRVSGQLGDGSRSGMRIDTPKTDNGYRYIPLPVWLGQQLAQRRQKLALTGRKLNLLPIWLDDPTASREEIAEFNRKLMDSYRQSATDALRTTLYEPLRRARAFVFDAGAQDRQLREMLTPHSLRRRYLTDLYGRSMETPEEIHRATGHADPERKPRARRCAPNRDEQYRMCLRYALAGIGLAEPAVLCCELGRDDGIVDPCLRLELTVPPHTRGQVVIYEQEPGTTLQVSASGVVVTETNRLPQAQPPFQ
;
A
#
# COMPACT_ATOMS: atom_id res chain seq x y z
N MET A 1 -43.48 34.98 -36.44
CA MET A 1 -42.33 35.31 -37.31
C MET A 1 -41.09 34.74 -36.63
N LYS A 2 -40.61 33.56 -37.07
CA LYS A 2 -39.47 33.34 -37.99
C LYS A 2 -38.17 33.94 -37.46
N LYS A 3 -37.28 33.06 -36.93
CA LYS A 3 -35.94 32.69 -37.47
C LYS A 3 -34.88 33.75 -37.11
N GLU A 4 -33.76 33.42 -36.49
CA GLU A 4 -32.74 32.51 -36.99
C GLU A 4 -31.97 31.77 -35.89
N LYS A 5 -31.76 30.47 -36.12
CA LYS A 5 -30.70 29.65 -35.55
C LYS A 5 -29.40 30.06 -36.26
N ASP A 6 -28.37 30.37 -35.50
CA ASP A 6 -26.99 30.13 -35.93
C ASP A 6 -26.27 29.26 -34.91
N THR A 7 -26.14 28.01 -35.30
CA THR A 7 -25.28 26.97 -34.75
C THR A 7 -23.83 27.35 -34.93
N CYS A 8 -23.13 27.70 -33.85
CA CYS A 8 -21.67 27.55 -33.79
C CYS A 8 -21.36 26.42 -32.79
N GLN A 9 -21.14 25.23 -33.34
CA GLN A 9 -20.62 24.07 -32.62
C GLN A 9 -19.21 24.40 -32.13
N GLY A 10 -19.10 24.92 -30.91
CA GLY A 10 -17.87 24.90 -30.14
C GLY A 10 -17.51 23.45 -29.85
N ARG A 11 -16.60 22.87 -30.63
CA ARG A 11 -15.99 21.57 -30.34
C ARG A 11 -15.19 21.71 -29.04
N ASN A 12 -15.84 21.48 -27.90
CA ASN A 12 -15.17 21.09 -26.67
C ASN A 12 -14.53 19.72 -26.91
N ALA A 13 -13.29 19.75 -27.39
CA ALA A 13 -12.42 18.59 -27.40
C ALA A 13 -11.75 18.49 -26.01
N ASP A 14 -12.56 18.18 -25.00
CA ASP A 14 -12.08 17.45 -23.82
C ASP A 14 -11.64 16.08 -24.31
N ARG A 15 -10.34 15.95 -24.61
CA ARG A 15 -9.70 14.67 -24.92
C ARG A 15 -8.79 14.27 -23.76
N ASN A 16 -9.38 13.49 -22.85
CA ASN A 16 -8.86 12.18 -22.48
C ASN A 16 -7.35 12.14 -22.17
N THR A 17 -6.92 12.71 -21.05
CA THR A 17 -5.56 12.56 -20.52
C THR A 17 -5.38 11.17 -19.91
N LYS A 18 -5.22 10.16 -20.78
CA LYS A 18 -4.67 8.84 -20.45
C LYS A 18 -3.15 8.94 -20.54
N ASN A 19 -2.45 8.49 -19.48
CA ASN A 19 -1.03 8.10 -19.45
C ASN A 19 -0.08 8.94 -20.34
N GLU A 20 0.18 10.19 -19.97
CA GLU A 20 1.39 10.87 -20.46
C GLU A 20 2.55 10.52 -19.51
N THR A 21 3.44 9.64 -19.95
CA THR A 21 4.75 9.43 -19.33
C THR A 21 5.55 10.71 -19.52
N TYR A 22 5.50 11.62 -18.55
CA TYR A 22 6.33 12.82 -18.59
C TYR A 22 7.79 12.42 -18.35
N THR A 23 8.64 12.62 -19.35
CA THR A 23 10.08 12.69 -19.13
C THR A 23 10.45 14.15 -18.99
N SER A 24 11.03 14.54 -17.86
CA SER A 24 11.53 15.90 -17.65
C SER A 24 13.02 15.95 -17.93
N TYR A 25 13.45 16.90 -18.76
CA TYR A 25 14.84 17.24 -19.02
C TYR A 25 15.15 18.58 -18.35
N ARG A 26 16.32 18.72 -17.72
CA ARG A 26 16.68 19.96 -17.03
C ARG A 26 18.05 20.44 -17.49
N GLN A 27 18.12 21.71 -17.86
CA GLN A 27 19.36 22.39 -18.22
C GLN A 27 19.31 23.80 -17.61
N ASP A 28 20.38 24.20 -16.90
CA ASP A 28 20.56 25.55 -16.35
C ASP A 28 19.36 26.09 -15.57
N LYS A 29 18.88 25.27 -14.63
CA LYS A 29 17.71 25.50 -13.75
C LYS A 29 16.36 25.50 -14.47
N ILE A 30 16.30 25.50 -15.80
CA ILE A 30 15.06 25.43 -16.60
C ILE A 30 14.61 23.96 -16.72
N THR A 31 13.34 23.68 -16.46
CA THR A 31 12.76 22.35 -16.65
C THR A 31 11.97 22.28 -17.95
N TYR A 32 12.35 21.36 -18.83
CA TYR A 32 11.71 21.02 -20.08
C TYR A 32 10.86 19.76 -19.87
N HIS A 33 9.56 19.88 -20.05
CA HIS A 33 8.58 18.81 -19.94
C HIS A 33 8.24 18.27 -21.33
N LEU A 34 8.43 16.97 -21.52
CA LEU A 34 8.16 16.30 -22.78
C LEU A 34 6.89 15.47 -22.68
N SER A 35 6.00 15.63 -23.66
CA SER A 35 4.92 14.69 -23.94
C SER A 35 5.11 14.06 -25.31
N TYR A 36 5.10 12.73 -25.36
CA TYR A 36 5.36 11.98 -26.59
C TYR A 36 4.07 11.47 -27.21
N ASP A 37 3.99 11.53 -28.54
CA ASP A 37 2.93 10.89 -29.29
C ASP A 37 3.44 10.34 -30.64
N ARG A 38 2.71 9.38 -31.20
CA ARG A 38 3.04 8.74 -32.49
C ARG A 38 1.97 9.11 -33.51
N PRO A 39 2.10 10.26 -34.19
CA PRO A 39 1.08 10.73 -35.11
C PRO A 39 0.89 9.76 -36.28
N SER A 40 -0.36 9.42 -36.59
CA SER A 40 -0.70 8.45 -37.65
C SER A 40 -0.14 8.80 -39.03
N PHE A 41 0.03 10.09 -39.34
CA PHE A 41 0.58 10.57 -40.61
C PHE A 41 2.09 10.39 -40.76
N ARG A 42 2.83 10.03 -39.69
CA ARG A 42 4.26 9.70 -39.73
C ARG A 42 4.56 8.22 -39.50
N LYS A 43 3.52 7.38 -39.54
CA LYS A 43 3.70 5.93 -39.41
C LYS A 43 4.50 5.43 -40.62
N GLY A 44 5.72 4.94 -40.39
CA GLY A 44 6.61 4.41 -41.43
C GLY A 44 7.66 5.39 -41.95
N THR A 45 7.79 6.59 -41.38
CA THR A 45 8.94 7.49 -41.64
C THR A 45 10.09 7.19 -40.70
N ASP A 46 11.29 7.68 -41.02
CA ASP A 46 12.49 7.58 -40.17
C ASP A 46 12.29 8.25 -38.79
N GLU A 47 11.44 9.28 -38.68
CA GLU A 47 11.13 9.96 -37.42
C GLU A 47 9.64 9.86 -37.03
N PRO A 48 9.16 8.67 -36.58
CA PRO A 48 7.75 8.40 -36.33
C PRO A 48 7.26 8.91 -34.96
N VAL A 49 8.18 9.27 -34.05
CA VAL A 49 7.85 9.77 -32.71
C VAL A 49 7.88 11.29 -32.72
N ARG A 50 6.85 11.91 -32.16
CA ARG A 50 6.77 13.35 -31.91
C ARG A 50 6.88 13.61 -30.41
N ALA A 51 7.64 14.63 -30.04
CA ALA A 51 7.67 15.16 -28.68
C ALA A 51 7.22 16.62 -28.67
N ARG A 52 6.29 16.96 -27.78
CA ARG A 52 5.97 18.36 -27.45
C ARG A 52 6.76 18.75 -26.22
N VAL A 53 7.53 19.83 -26.34
CA VAL A 53 8.40 20.36 -25.30
C VAL A 53 7.75 21.64 -24.77
N ASN A 54 7.33 21.56 -23.52
CA ASN A 54 6.90 22.70 -22.70
C ASN A 54 8.00 23.02 -21.71
N LEU A 55 8.07 24.25 -21.23
CA LEU A 55 9.12 24.63 -20.28
C LEU A 55 8.61 25.46 -19.12
N ARG A 56 9.30 25.32 -17.99
CA ARG A 56 8.97 25.94 -16.72
C ARG A 56 10.23 26.51 -16.07
N LEU A 57 10.16 27.80 -15.72
CA LEU A 57 11.22 28.48 -14.98
C LEU A 57 11.17 28.15 -13.49
N PRO A 58 12.31 28.22 -12.76
CA PRO A 58 12.36 28.10 -11.31
C PRO A 58 11.34 29.03 -10.62
N GLY A 59 10.61 28.51 -9.63
CA GLY A 59 9.63 29.29 -8.85
C GLY A 59 8.30 29.59 -9.54
N ARG A 60 8.16 29.34 -10.86
CA ARG A 60 6.87 29.49 -11.56
C ARG A 60 6.06 28.19 -11.52
N LYS A 61 4.78 28.30 -11.19
CA LYS A 61 3.84 27.16 -11.17
C LYS A 61 3.28 26.80 -12.55
N ARG A 62 3.27 27.74 -13.51
CA ARG A 62 2.75 27.55 -14.88
C ARG A 62 3.89 27.37 -15.90
N TYR A 63 3.58 26.73 -17.03
CA TYR A 63 4.46 26.72 -18.21
C TYR A 63 4.60 28.14 -18.77
N LEU A 64 5.71 28.41 -19.45
CA LEU A 64 5.88 29.68 -20.16
C LEU A 64 4.93 29.75 -21.36
N HIS A 65 4.34 30.93 -21.53
CA HIS A 65 3.51 31.28 -22.67
C HIS A 65 4.32 32.12 -23.67
N LYS A 66 3.84 32.24 -24.90
CA LYS A 66 4.51 33.10 -25.91
C LYS A 66 4.54 34.57 -25.49
N SER A 67 3.49 35.02 -24.79
CA SER A 67 3.38 36.34 -24.16
C SER A 67 4.47 36.63 -23.11
N ASP A 68 5.07 35.59 -22.51
CA ASP A 68 6.19 35.77 -21.57
C ASP A 68 7.50 36.15 -22.31
N LEU A 69 7.65 35.79 -23.60
CA LEU A 69 8.83 36.11 -24.43
C LEU A 69 8.64 37.42 -25.22
N ASP A 70 7.44 37.65 -25.75
CA ASP A 70 7.06 38.87 -26.46
C ASP A 70 5.70 39.34 -25.93
N PRO A 71 5.63 40.51 -25.28
CA PRO A 71 4.38 41.06 -24.74
C PRO A 71 3.25 41.20 -25.76
N ASN A 72 3.56 41.25 -27.06
CA ASN A 72 2.57 41.36 -28.15
C ASN A 72 2.08 40.00 -28.67
N ALA A 73 2.61 38.88 -28.17
CA ALA A 73 2.25 37.54 -28.60
C ALA A 73 1.02 36.98 -27.86
N SER A 74 0.42 35.92 -28.43
CA SER A 74 -0.73 35.24 -27.85
C SER A 74 -0.40 34.58 -26.50
N ASP A 75 -1.37 34.57 -25.57
CA ASP A 75 -1.23 33.92 -24.25
C ASP A 75 -1.39 32.39 -24.29
N THR A 76 -0.81 31.75 -25.31
CA THR A 76 -0.78 30.30 -25.47
C THR A 76 0.55 29.72 -24.98
N PRO A 77 0.60 28.47 -24.50
CA PRO A 77 1.84 27.79 -24.14
C PRO A 77 2.91 27.89 -25.23
N LEU A 78 4.16 28.06 -24.81
CA LEU A 78 5.32 28.03 -25.68
C LEU A 78 5.67 26.57 -26.04
N ASP A 79 4.81 25.94 -26.84
CA ASP A 79 5.05 24.58 -27.32
C ASP A 79 6.13 24.58 -28.41
N ARG A 80 7.16 23.74 -28.25
CA ARG A 80 8.07 23.35 -29.34
C ARG A 80 7.89 21.88 -29.68
N VAL A 81 8.06 21.54 -30.95
CA VAL A 81 7.83 20.17 -31.42
C VAL A 81 9.14 19.60 -31.97
N LEU A 82 9.54 18.44 -31.45
CA LEU A 82 10.65 17.64 -31.97
C LEU A 82 10.12 16.34 -32.57
N TYR A 83 10.87 15.82 -33.54
CA TYR A 83 10.63 14.51 -34.11
C TYR A 83 11.91 13.67 -34.04
N GLY A 84 11.77 12.36 -33.90
CA GLY A 84 12.89 11.43 -33.85
C GLY A 84 12.47 9.98 -34.06
N HIS A 85 13.48 9.12 -34.15
CA HIS A 85 13.32 7.68 -34.41
C HIS A 85 12.66 6.97 -33.22
N SER A 86 13.00 7.40 -32.01
CA SER A 86 12.49 6.88 -30.74
C SER A 86 12.45 7.99 -29.68
N GLU A 87 11.77 7.73 -28.55
CA GLU A 87 11.76 8.64 -27.40
C GLU A 87 13.19 8.89 -26.88
N LYS A 88 14.05 7.86 -26.89
CA LYS A 88 15.47 7.95 -26.51
C LYS A 88 16.28 8.83 -27.47
N ASP A 89 16.06 8.71 -28.78
CA ASP A 89 16.72 9.53 -29.80
C ASP A 89 16.41 11.03 -29.59
N ILE A 90 15.13 11.35 -29.37
CA ILE A 90 14.71 12.72 -29.08
C ILE A 90 15.37 13.23 -27.81
N TYR A 91 15.33 12.46 -26.73
CA TYR A 91 15.86 12.86 -25.43
C TYR A 91 17.39 13.05 -25.44
N THR A 92 18.12 12.15 -26.08
CA THR A 92 19.60 12.13 -26.03
C THR A 92 20.24 13.04 -27.08
N HIS A 93 19.66 13.16 -28.28
CA HIS A 93 20.34 13.80 -29.41
C HIS A 93 19.66 15.09 -29.89
N LYS A 94 18.33 15.16 -29.85
CA LYS A 94 17.58 16.32 -30.42
C LYS A 94 17.29 17.39 -29.37
N LEU A 95 16.97 16.97 -28.16
CA LEU A 95 16.54 17.85 -27.07
C LEU A 95 17.64 18.81 -26.56
N PRO A 96 18.92 18.40 -26.40
CA PRO A 96 19.96 19.33 -25.94
C PRO A 96 20.16 20.53 -26.86
N SER A 97 20.06 20.32 -28.19
CA SER A 97 20.18 21.40 -29.17
C SER A 97 19.01 22.39 -29.08
N LEU A 98 17.78 21.88 -28.90
CA LEU A 98 16.61 22.74 -28.69
C LEU A 98 16.71 23.50 -27.36
N ALA A 99 17.13 22.84 -26.28
CA ALA A 99 17.27 23.46 -24.97
C ALA A 99 18.30 24.60 -24.99
N ALA A 100 19.44 24.42 -25.67
CA ALA A 100 20.41 25.50 -25.88
C ALA A 100 19.83 26.69 -26.67
N GLN A 101 19.03 26.45 -27.71
CA GLN A 101 18.34 27.51 -28.47
C GLN A 101 17.34 28.27 -27.60
N MET A 102 16.50 27.54 -26.85
CA MET A 102 15.49 28.14 -25.98
C MET A 102 16.11 28.91 -24.81
N GLN A 103 17.24 28.45 -24.30
CA GLN A 103 17.99 29.16 -23.28
C GLN A 103 18.55 30.49 -23.82
N ALA A 104 19.06 30.52 -25.05
CA ALA A 104 19.49 31.76 -25.69
C ALA A 104 18.32 32.74 -25.90
N GLU A 105 17.14 32.25 -26.31
CA GLU A 105 15.90 33.06 -26.41
C GLU A 105 15.51 33.65 -25.03
N LEU A 106 15.56 32.83 -23.98
CA LEU A 106 15.21 33.25 -22.61
C LEU A 106 16.21 34.27 -22.05
N GLN A 107 17.50 34.13 -22.32
CA GLN A 107 18.52 35.10 -21.95
C GLN A 107 18.35 36.42 -22.71
N ALA A 108 18.02 36.37 -24.02
CA ALA A 108 17.76 37.55 -24.83
C ALA A 108 16.52 38.32 -24.35
N SER A 109 15.50 37.62 -23.84
CA SER A 109 14.29 38.21 -23.26
C SER A 109 14.46 38.72 -21.81
N GLY A 110 15.63 38.50 -21.19
CA GLY A 110 15.90 38.88 -19.80
C GLY A 110 15.18 38.03 -18.75
N LEU A 111 14.58 36.90 -19.13
CA LEU A 111 13.89 35.99 -18.22
C LEU A 111 14.85 35.08 -17.42
N VAL A 112 16.11 34.98 -17.86
CA VAL A 112 17.18 34.18 -17.24
C VAL A 112 18.48 35.00 -17.28
N GLU A 113 19.17 35.11 -16.14
CA GLU A 113 20.47 35.81 -16.05
C GLU A 113 21.57 35.06 -16.83
N LYS A 114 22.58 35.80 -17.34
CA LYS A 114 23.81 35.18 -17.86
C LYS A 114 24.53 34.48 -16.70
N GLN A 115 24.94 33.22 -16.94
CA GLN A 115 25.52 32.34 -15.91
C GLN A 115 26.66 33.00 -15.13
N ALA A 116 26.63 32.86 -13.81
CA ALA A 116 27.81 32.92 -12.95
C ALA A 116 28.65 31.66 -13.17
N GLU A 117 29.98 31.77 -13.06
CA GLU A 117 30.91 30.65 -13.16
C GLU A 117 30.51 29.52 -12.21
N ALA A 118 30.49 28.28 -12.71
CA ALA A 118 30.15 27.10 -11.93
C ALA A 118 31.13 26.96 -10.75
N LEU A 119 30.61 26.62 -9.56
CA LEU A 119 31.45 26.21 -8.44
C LEU A 119 32.18 24.92 -8.85
N GLN A 120 33.51 24.98 -8.97
CA GLN A 120 34.36 23.87 -9.40
C GLN A 120 35.34 23.45 -8.31
N GLY A 121 35.69 22.17 -8.30
CA GLY A 121 36.90 21.66 -7.62
C GLY A 121 36.70 20.99 -6.26
N GLU A 122 35.47 20.81 -5.79
CA GLU A 122 35.20 20.15 -4.50
C GLU A 122 34.85 18.67 -4.65
N ASP A 123 35.37 17.86 -3.73
CA ASP A 123 35.15 16.41 -3.68
C ASP A 123 33.70 16.06 -3.38
N LEU A 124 33.09 15.18 -4.18
CA LEU A 124 31.70 14.73 -4.00
C LEU A 124 31.47 14.11 -2.60
N GLY A 125 32.44 13.34 -2.10
CA GLY A 125 32.38 12.77 -0.76
C GLY A 125 32.34 13.84 0.34
N TRP A 126 33.15 14.88 0.21
CA TRP A 126 33.14 16.03 1.12
C TRP A 126 31.81 16.79 1.04
N LEU A 127 31.33 17.12 -0.17
CA LEU A 127 30.07 17.83 -0.40
C LEU A 127 28.87 17.12 0.23
N ILE A 128 28.74 15.80 0.04
CA ILE A 128 27.66 15.01 0.62
C ILE A 128 27.74 15.00 2.15
N ALA A 129 28.95 14.92 2.73
CA ALA A 129 29.12 14.92 4.18
C ALA A 129 28.78 16.29 4.80
N THR A 130 29.23 17.38 4.18
CA THR A 130 29.02 18.75 4.64
C THR A 130 27.54 19.13 4.64
N HIS A 131 26.82 18.77 3.58
CA HIS A 131 25.40 19.13 3.42
C HIS A 131 24.42 18.04 3.86
N ALA A 132 24.88 17.01 4.56
CA ALA A 132 24.04 15.87 4.93
C ALA A 132 22.76 16.29 5.69
N GLU A 133 22.86 17.20 6.65
CA GLU A 133 21.69 17.66 7.41
C GLU A 133 20.74 18.51 6.56
N ASP A 134 21.29 19.38 5.71
CA ASP A 134 20.49 20.24 4.82
C ASP A 134 19.71 19.41 3.78
N ILE A 135 20.37 18.41 3.18
CA ILE A 135 19.75 17.47 2.23
C ILE A 135 18.57 16.76 2.89
N LEU A 136 18.72 16.28 4.12
CA LEU A 136 17.64 15.60 4.86
C LEU A 136 16.54 16.56 5.31
N ALA A 137 16.88 17.80 5.67
CA ALA A 137 15.91 18.81 6.04
C ALA A 137 15.02 19.20 4.85
N VAL A 138 15.61 19.37 3.66
CA VAL A 138 14.89 19.74 2.43
C VAL A 138 14.11 18.57 1.84
N SER A 139 14.74 17.40 1.75
CA SER A 139 14.20 16.26 0.99
C SER A 139 13.43 15.24 1.83
N CYS A 140 13.63 15.25 3.15
CA CYS A 140 13.06 14.26 4.09
C CYS A 140 12.35 14.93 5.29
N SER A 141 11.71 16.08 5.07
CA SER A 141 11.02 16.85 6.11
C SER A 141 9.85 16.10 6.77
N SER A 142 9.16 15.22 6.03
CA SER A 142 8.01 14.43 6.50
C SER A 142 8.36 13.04 7.05
N VAL A 143 9.65 12.72 7.17
CA VAL A 143 10.16 11.40 7.57
C VAL A 143 10.32 11.34 9.09
N THR A 144 10.07 10.17 9.70
CA THR A 144 10.19 9.99 11.16
C THR A 144 11.64 10.13 11.63
N GLU A 145 11.84 10.49 12.89
CA GLU A 145 13.17 10.75 13.45
C GLU A 145 14.12 9.54 13.35
N ASN A 146 13.61 8.32 13.57
CA ASN A 146 14.40 7.09 13.42
C ASN A 146 14.83 6.85 11.97
N THR A 147 13.92 7.10 11.01
CA THR A 147 14.26 6.95 9.60
C THR A 147 15.24 8.05 9.17
N ARG A 148 15.11 9.28 9.69
CA ARG A 148 16.08 10.36 9.47
C ARG A 148 17.47 9.99 10.02
N ALA A 149 17.55 9.47 11.24
CA ALA A 149 18.80 8.99 11.83
C ALA A 149 19.44 7.85 11.00
N THR A 150 18.61 6.93 10.50
CA THR A 150 19.07 5.86 9.60
C THR A 150 19.60 6.43 8.28
N TYR A 151 18.88 7.38 7.67
CA TYR A 151 19.28 8.03 6.42
C TYR A 151 20.57 8.82 6.59
N ARG A 152 20.73 9.54 7.70
CA ARG A 152 21.97 10.23 8.06
C ARG A 152 23.15 9.26 8.11
N ALA A 153 23.02 8.16 8.84
CA ALA A 153 24.09 7.16 8.93
C ALA A 153 24.45 6.58 7.56
N ARG A 154 23.45 6.29 6.72
CA ARG A 154 23.66 5.78 5.35
C ARG A 154 24.26 6.80 4.40
N MET A 155 23.89 8.07 4.53
CA MET A 155 24.43 9.15 3.72
C MET A 155 25.90 9.42 4.05
N LEU A 156 26.29 9.35 5.32
CA LEU A 156 27.70 9.43 5.72
C LEU A 156 28.52 8.24 5.23
N GLN A 157 27.92 7.03 5.13
CA GLN A 157 28.57 5.89 4.49
C GLN A 157 28.75 6.11 2.99
N LEU A 158 27.72 6.62 2.31
CA LEU A 158 27.80 6.98 0.90
C LEU A 158 28.88 8.05 0.65
N ALA A 159 28.96 9.08 1.49
CA ALA A 159 29.97 10.13 1.41
C ALA A 159 31.40 9.55 1.44
N LYS A 160 31.66 8.53 2.26
CA LYS A 160 32.98 7.84 2.28
C LYS A 160 33.30 7.15 0.95
N LEU A 161 32.29 6.56 0.31
CA LEU A 161 32.45 5.87 -0.98
C LEU A 161 32.62 6.85 -2.16
N CYS A 162 32.12 8.09 -2.01
CA CYS A 162 32.22 9.15 -3.00
C CYS A 162 33.50 10.00 -2.89
N ARG A 163 34.40 9.69 -1.96
CA ARG A 163 35.67 10.43 -1.80
C ARG A 163 36.58 10.25 -3.02
N GLY A 164 37.22 11.34 -3.41
CA GLY A 164 38.06 11.47 -4.60
C GLY A 164 37.29 11.57 -5.91
N ILE A 165 35.96 11.75 -5.88
CA ILE A 165 35.14 11.86 -7.09
C ILE A 165 34.83 13.32 -7.35
N ASP A 166 35.23 13.79 -8.53
CA ASP A 166 34.84 15.09 -9.06
C ASP A 166 33.37 15.03 -9.53
N PRO A 167 32.45 15.84 -8.97
CA PRO A 167 31.05 15.85 -9.36
C PRO A 167 30.83 16.10 -10.86
N THR A 168 31.71 16.87 -11.51
CA THR A 168 31.62 17.20 -12.95
C THR A 168 31.95 16.01 -13.86
N ARG A 169 32.66 15.01 -13.32
CA ARG A 169 33.09 13.80 -14.04
C ARG A 169 32.26 12.58 -13.67
N LEU A 170 31.15 12.75 -12.96
CA LEU A 170 30.28 11.66 -12.52
C LEU A 170 29.41 11.14 -13.69
N HIS A 171 30.04 10.58 -14.70
CA HIS A 171 29.39 10.01 -15.87
C HIS A 171 30.14 8.76 -16.36
N GLY A 172 29.49 7.93 -17.17
CA GLY A 172 30.11 6.72 -17.75
C GLY A 172 30.79 5.81 -16.72
N ASP A 173 32.07 5.48 -16.94
CA ASP A 173 32.83 4.54 -16.11
C ASP A 173 33.00 4.99 -14.65
N VAL A 174 33.03 6.30 -14.39
CA VAL A 174 33.14 6.84 -13.02
C VAL A 174 31.86 6.56 -12.23
N LEU A 175 30.71 6.77 -12.88
CA LEU A 175 29.39 6.51 -12.30
C LEU A 175 29.19 5.00 -12.08
N GLU A 176 29.53 4.17 -13.07
CA GLU A 176 29.43 2.71 -12.94
C GLU A 176 30.40 2.16 -11.88
N GLY A 177 31.62 2.70 -11.79
CA GLY A 177 32.58 2.38 -10.74
C GLY A 177 32.08 2.75 -9.35
N LEU A 178 31.44 3.90 -9.18
CA LEU A 178 30.80 4.29 -7.92
C LEU A 178 29.65 3.33 -7.57
N ARG A 179 28.79 3.01 -8.55
CA ARG A 179 27.67 2.10 -8.32
C ARG A 179 28.14 0.70 -7.91
N TYR A 180 29.18 0.18 -8.55
CA TYR A 180 29.82 -1.07 -8.15
C TYR A 180 30.35 -1.00 -6.71
N LYS A 181 31.10 0.04 -6.35
CA LYS A 181 31.63 0.24 -4.98
C LYS A 181 30.52 0.26 -3.93
N VAL A 182 29.39 0.91 -4.23
CA VAL A 182 28.23 0.96 -3.34
C VAL A 182 27.62 -0.43 -3.15
N ARG A 183 27.46 -1.20 -4.23
CA ARG A 183 26.94 -2.59 -4.16
C ARG A 183 27.85 -3.50 -3.37
N GLU A 184 29.14 -3.48 -3.67
CA GLU A 184 30.16 -4.30 -3.00
C GLU A 184 30.23 -3.99 -1.50
N ALA A 185 30.30 -2.72 -1.12
CA ALA A 185 30.30 -2.31 0.28
C ALA A 185 29.00 -2.70 1.01
N ALA A 186 27.85 -2.62 0.33
CA ALA A 186 26.58 -3.04 0.90
C ALA A 186 26.46 -4.56 1.05
N ALA A 187 27.01 -5.32 0.11
CA ALA A 187 27.07 -6.78 0.11
C ALA A 187 27.92 -7.31 1.27
N GLN A 188 29.15 -6.79 1.42
CA GLN A 188 30.08 -7.15 2.50
C GLN A 188 29.51 -6.92 3.91
N ASN A 189 28.71 -5.87 4.07
CA ASN A 189 28.07 -5.52 5.33
C ASN A 189 26.74 -6.25 5.57
N SER A 190 26.30 -7.10 4.64
CA SER A 190 25.05 -7.84 4.73
C SER A 190 25.29 -9.31 5.05
N ARG A 191 24.46 -9.90 5.90
CA ARG A 191 24.48 -11.35 6.16
C ARG A 191 23.89 -12.17 5.01
N HIS A 192 23.08 -11.54 4.14
CA HIS A 192 22.29 -12.22 3.10
C HIS A 192 22.90 -12.09 1.70
N TYR A 193 23.90 -11.22 1.51
CA TYR A 193 24.47 -10.88 0.20
C TYR A 193 25.99 -11.03 0.18
N GLN A 194 26.59 -11.84 1.06
CA GLN A 194 28.06 -11.99 1.13
C GLN A 194 28.66 -12.54 -0.18
N ASP A 195 27.91 -13.36 -0.90
CA ASP A 195 28.32 -13.96 -2.17
C ASP A 195 27.80 -13.19 -3.40
N TRP A 196 27.36 -11.94 -3.23
CA TRP A 196 26.79 -11.14 -4.31
C TRP A 196 27.74 -11.00 -5.51
N GLN A 197 27.23 -11.21 -6.72
CA GLN A 197 27.94 -11.06 -7.99
C GLN A 197 27.33 -9.95 -8.85
N PRO A 198 28.12 -9.33 -9.76
CA PRO A 198 27.57 -8.42 -10.76
C PRO A 198 26.44 -9.05 -11.57
N GLY A 199 25.25 -8.45 -11.52
CA GLY A 199 24.03 -8.95 -12.16
C GLY A 199 23.00 -9.54 -11.19
N ASP A 200 23.38 -9.78 -9.93
CA ASP A 200 22.45 -10.16 -8.86
C ASP A 200 21.62 -8.96 -8.37
N GLU A 201 20.51 -9.24 -7.67
CA GLU A 201 19.69 -8.18 -7.07
C GLU A 201 20.52 -7.32 -6.11
N ASP A 202 20.38 -6.01 -6.24
CA ASP A 202 21.08 -5.06 -5.38
C ASP A 202 20.73 -5.28 -3.89
N PRO A 203 21.75 -5.31 -3.01
CA PRO A 203 21.53 -5.31 -1.58
C PRO A 203 20.61 -4.15 -1.17
N SER A 204 19.71 -4.39 -0.22
CA SER A 204 18.74 -3.36 0.23
C SER A 204 19.42 -2.06 0.67
N ALA A 205 20.59 -2.15 1.31
CA ALA A 205 21.39 -0.99 1.67
C ALA A 205 21.94 -0.22 0.46
N ALA A 206 22.32 -0.90 -0.63
CA ALA A 206 22.77 -0.25 -1.86
C ALA A 206 21.62 0.52 -2.52
N ARG A 207 20.43 -0.07 -2.62
CA ARG A 207 19.22 0.61 -3.13
C ARG A 207 18.91 1.88 -2.34
N GLN A 208 19.00 1.81 -1.01
CA GLN A 208 18.81 2.98 -0.15
C GLN A 208 19.90 4.04 -0.37
N GLN A 209 21.15 3.63 -0.55
CA GLN A 209 22.26 4.55 -0.85
C GLN A 209 22.14 5.19 -2.23
N PHE A 210 21.63 4.48 -3.25
CA PHE A 210 21.34 5.06 -4.57
C PHE A 210 20.22 6.10 -4.51
N TYR A 211 19.18 5.84 -3.72
CA TYR A 211 18.15 6.84 -3.46
C TYR A 211 18.73 8.10 -2.80
N LEU A 212 19.57 7.93 -1.77
CA LEU A 212 20.21 9.05 -1.08
C LEU A 212 21.21 9.80 -1.98
N LEU A 213 21.92 9.08 -2.86
CA LEU A 213 22.80 9.69 -3.86
C LEU A 213 22.01 10.60 -4.79
N GLY A 214 20.86 10.15 -5.29
CA GLY A 214 19.98 10.99 -6.11
C GLY A 214 19.56 12.28 -5.40
N LEU A 215 19.15 12.19 -4.13
CA LEU A 215 18.79 13.37 -3.34
C LEU A 215 19.96 14.34 -3.14
N ALA A 216 21.16 13.81 -2.90
CA ALA A 216 22.34 14.62 -2.71
C ALA A 216 22.75 15.35 -4.00
N LEU A 217 22.74 14.66 -5.14
CA LEU A 217 23.03 15.26 -6.44
C LEU A 217 22.00 16.33 -6.80
N ASP A 218 20.70 16.06 -6.57
CA ASP A 218 19.62 17.05 -6.79
C ASP A 218 19.83 18.32 -5.95
N TYR A 219 20.27 18.18 -4.70
CA TYR A 219 20.57 19.31 -3.81
C TYR A 219 21.79 20.11 -4.28
N LEU A 220 22.88 19.43 -4.65
CA LEU A 220 24.10 20.08 -5.14
C LEU A 220 23.89 20.83 -6.47
N ILE A 221 23.07 20.29 -7.38
CA ILE A 221 22.61 21.01 -8.57
C ILE A 221 21.85 22.28 -8.18
N GLY A 222 21.02 22.21 -7.12
CA GLY A 222 20.33 23.35 -6.54
C GLY A 222 21.29 24.46 -6.05
N LEU A 223 22.46 24.08 -5.55
CA LEU A 223 23.53 24.99 -5.14
C LEU A 223 24.37 25.53 -6.31
N GLY A 224 24.23 24.98 -7.52
CA GLY A 224 24.92 25.45 -8.72
C GLY A 224 26.14 24.63 -9.13
N TYR A 225 26.31 23.42 -8.61
CA TYR A 225 27.34 22.48 -9.10
C TYR A 225 26.95 21.92 -10.48
N ASP A 226 27.94 21.83 -11.37
CA ASP A 226 27.77 21.26 -12.71
C ASP A 226 27.89 19.73 -12.66
N ILE A 227 26.74 19.06 -12.50
CA ILE A 227 26.67 17.59 -12.36
C ILE A 227 26.05 17.00 -13.65
N PRO A 228 26.69 16.00 -14.28
CA PRO A 228 26.18 15.36 -15.49
C PRO A 228 24.77 14.78 -15.32
N ALA A 229 23.93 14.93 -16.35
CA ALA A 229 22.53 14.50 -16.31
C ALA A 229 22.35 12.97 -16.22
N ASP A 230 23.34 12.19 -16.64
CA ASP A 230 23.32 10.73 -16.51
C ASP A 230 23.56 10.26 -15.06
N ALA A 231 24.25 11.05 -14.25
CA ALA A 231 24.39 10.82 -12.80
C ALA A 231 23.04 10.77 -12.06
N LEU A 232 22.04 11.48 -12.58
CA LEU A 232 20.67 11.54 -12.03
C LEU A 232 19.79 10.38 -12.51
N GLN A 233 20.24 9.59 -13.49
CA GLN A 233 19.48 8.41 -13.90
C GLN A 233 19.44 7.44 -12.72
N ARG A 234 18.21 7.15 -12.27
CA ARG A 234 18.00 6.12 -11.27
C ARG A 234 18.48 4.80 -11.84
N ASP A 235 19.33 4.12 -11.09
CA ASP A 235 19.69 2.76 -11.43
C ASP A 235 18.43 1.90 -11.32
N THR A 236 17.85 1.55 -12.47
CA THR A 236 16.78 0.57 -12.53
C THR A 236 17.44 -0.79 -12.53
N SER A 237 17.86 -1.28 -11.36
CA SER A 237 18.28 -2.67 -11.27
C SER A 237 17.13 -3.54 -11.75
N GLN A 238 17.39 -4.29 -12.83
CA GLN A 238 16.49 -5.35 -13.24
C GLN A 238 16.57 -6.40 -12.14
N ALA A 239 15.46 -6.63 -11.44
CA ALA A 239 15.39 -7.71 -10.47
C ALA A 239 15.81 -9.01 -11.17
N SER A 240 16.73 -9.77 -10.57
CA SER A 240 17.21 -11.00 -11.19
C SER A 240 16.03 -11.94 -11.48
N PRO A 241 16.09 -12.78 -12.52
CA PRO A 241 15.02 -13.74 -12.81
C PRO A 241 14.64 -14.59 -11.58
N GLN A 242 15.63 -14.90 -10.74
CA GLN A 242 15.43 -15.58 -9.47
C GLN A 242 14.65 -14.73 -8.46
N ALA A 243 15.02 -13.45 -8.26
CA ALA A 243 14.29 -12.56 -7.36
C ALA A 243 12.82 -12.37 -7.81
N LEU A 244 12.58 -12.24 -9.12
CA LEU A 244 11.24 -12.20 -9.70
C LEU A 244 10.47 -13.51 -9.47
N ALA A 245 11.12 -14.66 -9.66
CA ALA A 245 10.51 -15.96 -9.41
C ALA A 245 10.14 -16.13 -7.93
N LEU A 246 11.06 -15.81 -7.02
CA LEU A 246 10.85 -15.83 -5.57
C LEU A 246 9.69 -14.91 -5.15
N GLN A 247 9.61 -13.69 -5.71
CA GLN A 247 8.52 -12.75 -5.46
C GLN A 247 7.16 -13.29 -5.96
N ARG A 248 7.13 -13.94 -7.13
CA ARG A 248 5.90 -14.50 -7.70
C ARG A 248 5.41 -15.73 -6.95
N THR A 249 6.31 -16.56 -6.42
CA THR A 249 5.91 -17.77 -5.69
C THR A 249 5.45 -17.53 -4.26
N ASP A 250 5.78 -16.38 -3.65
CA ASP A 250 5.41 -15.96 -2.29
C ASP A 250 4.92 -17.10 -1.37
N SER A 251 5.86 -17.87 -0.82
CA SER A 251 5.57 -19.12 -0.14
C SER A 251 4.88 -18.99 1.23
N ALA A 252 4.55 -17.77 1.67
CA ALA A 252 3.93 -17.52 2.98
C ALA A 252 2.55 -16.84 2.88
N ARG A 253 1.87 -16.96 1.73
CA ARG A 253 0.50 -16.45 1.51
C ARG A 253 -0.62 -17.45 1.79
N CYS A 254 -0.39 -18.73 1.55
CA CYS A 254 -1.42 -19.76 1.62
C CYS A 254 -0.97 -20.84 2.60
N TYR A 255 -1.53 -20.84 3.81
CA TYR A 255 -1.21 -21.86 4.80
C TYR A 255 -2.04 -23.11 4.54
N PRO A 256 -1.43 -24.31 4.52
CA PRO A 256 -2.20 -25.55 4.49
C PRO A 256 -3.18 -25.57 5.67
N PRO A 257 -4.49 -25.81 5.45
CA PRO A 257 -5.49 -25.71 6.51
C PRO A 257 -5.14 -26.54 7.75
N HIS A 258 -4.74 -27.81 7.55
CA HIS A 258 -4.34 -28.70 8.64
C HIS A 258 -3.15 -28.16 9.45
N ALA A 259 -2.16 -27.57 8.80
CA ALA A 259 -0.98 -26.99 9.47
C ALA A 259 -1.34 -25.73 10.24
N PHE A 260 -2.22 -24.90 9.68
CA PHE A 260 -2.74 -23.73 10.36
C PHE A 260 -3.55 -24.11 11.60
N HIS A 261 -4.46 -25.09 11.49
CA HIS A 261 -5.22 -25.61 12.63
C HIS A 261 -4.30 -26.21 13.70
N ALA A 262 -3.29 -26.98 13.31
CA ALA A 262 -2.31 -27.55 14.24
C ALA A 262 -1.52 -26.46 14.97
N MET A 263 -1.12 -25.39 14.27
CA MET A 263 -0.48 -24.23 14.89
C MET A 263 -1.40 -23.61 15.95
N LEU A 264 -2.66 -23.33 15.60
CA LEU A 264 -3.62 -22.71 16.52
C LEU A 264 -3.89 -23.60 17.75
N ALA A 265 -3.98 -24.92 17.55
CA ALA A 265 -4.21 -25.89 18.63
C ALA A 265 -3.00 -26.08 19.55
N ALA A 266 -1.78 -25.78 19.07
CA ALA A 266 -0.55 -25.88 19.86
C ALA A 266 -0.28 -24.63 20.70
N LEU A 267 -1.07 -23.56 20.56
CA LEU A 267 -0.92 -22.34 21.36
C LEU A 267 -1.43 -22.59 22.78
N ASP A 268 -0.65 -22.14 23.76
CA ASP A 268 -1.07 -22.14 25.15
C ASP A 268 -2.11 -21.02 25.37
N PRO A 269 -3.37 -21.33 25.74
CA PRO A 269 -4.40 -20.31 25.95
C PRO A 269 -4.07 -19.33 27.07
N ASP A 270 -3.20 -19.69 28.01
CA ASP A 270 -2.79 -18.86 29.14
C ASP A 270 -1.60 -17.95 28.81
N GLU A 271 -0.92 -18.16 27.67
CA GLU A 271 0.17 -17.27 27.23
C GLU A 271 -0.40 -15.92 26.72
N LEU A 272 0.15 -14.81 27.22
CA LEU A 272 -0.23 -13.45 26.84
C LEU A 272 -0.31 -13.23 25.32
N HIS A 273 0.60 -13.84 24.55
CA HIS A 273 0.70 -13.64 23.11
C HIS A 273 -0.34 -14.42 22.30
N THR A 274 -0.90 -15.49 22.85
CA THR A 274 -1.88 -16.35 22.17
C THR A 274 -3.13 -15.59 21.69
N PRO A 275 -3.87 -14.85 22.55
CA PRO A 275 -5.04 -14.10 22.10
C PRO A 275 -4.68 -12.99 21.09
N ILE A 276 -3.47 -12.45 21.13
CA ILE A 276 -2.97 -11.45 20.17
C ILE A 276 -2.74 -12.10 18.81
N LEU A 277 -2.09 -13.28 18.79
CA LEU A 277 -1.84 -14.07 17.59
C LEU A 277 -3.15 -14.49 16.94
N LEU A 278 -4.10 -15.03 17.72
CA LEU A 278 -5.43 -15.40 17.24
C LEU A 278 -6.13 -14.18 16.62
N THR A 279 -6.16 -13.06 17.33
CA THR A 279 -6.77 -11.82 16.82
C THR A 279 -6.11 -11.39 15.52
N GLN A 280 -4.78 -11.40 15.42
CA GLN A 280 -4.08 -11.05 14.19
C GLN A 280 -4.37 -12.02 13.04
N ALA A 281 -4.42 -13.33 13.31
CA ALA A 281 -4.67 -14.36 12.31
C ALA A 281 -6.06 -14.25 11.68
N PHE A 282 -7.05 -13.81 12.47
CA PHE A 282 -8.45 -13.71 12.06
C PHE A 282 -8.90 -12.32 11.60
N THR A 283 -8.07 -11.29 11.80
CA THR A 283 -8.38 -9.90 11.38
C THR A 283 -7.39 -9.35 10.36
N GLY A 284 -6.22 -9.98 10.20
CA GLY A 284 -5.14 -9.50 9.36
C GLY A 284 -4.61 -8.11 9.74
N MET A 285 -4.81 -7.66 10.99
CA MET A 285 -4.31 -6.38 11.46
C MET A 285 -2.78 -6.31 11.44
N ARG A 286 -2.23 -5.12 11.23
CA ARG A 286 -0.78 -4.88 11.40
C ARG A 286 -0.41 -5.08 12.86
N ILE A 287 0.84 -5.46 13.12
CA ILE A 287 1.33 -5.72 14.49
C ILE A 287 1.06 -4.53 15.45
N ALA A 288 1.37 -3.31 15.02
CA ALA A 288 1.16 -2.11 15.81
C ALA A 288 -0.33 -1.79 16.04
N GLU A 289 -1.21 -2.18 15.10
CA GLU A 289 -2.66 -2.01 15.24
C GLU A 289 -3.21 -3.01 16.25
N VAL A 290 -2.86 -4.30 16.14
CA VAL A 290 -3.39 -5.33 17.04
C VAL A 290 -2.87 -5.14 18.46
N CYS A 291 -1.58 -4.84 18.65
CA CYS A 291 -1.01 -4.56 19.98
C CYS A 291 -1.57 -3.27 20.59
N GLY A 292 -2.04 -2.32 19.77
CA GLY A 292 -2.57 -1.03 20.21
C GLY A 292 -4.09 -0.99 20.42
N LEU A 293 -4.77 -2.14 20.45
CA LEU A 293 -6.22 -2.22 20.64
C LEU A 293 -6.65 -1.83 22.05
N LEU A 294 -7.69 -1.00 22.14
CA LEU A 294 -8.35 -0.59 23.38
C LEU A 294 -9.71 -1.28 23.53
N TRP A 295 -10.25 -1.38 24.74
CA TRP A 295 -11.60 -1.94 24.92
C TRP A 295 -12.71 -1.13 24.24
N SER A 296 -12.48 0.16 23.95
CA SER A 296 -13.38 0.98 23.12
C SER A 296 -13.37 0.60 21.62
N ASP A 297 -12.35 -0.12 21.17
CA ASP A 297 -12.27 -0.66 19.81
C ASP A 297 -13.07 -1.96 19.67
N PHE A 298 -13.40 -2.65 20.77
CA PHE A 298 -14.15 -3.90 20.76
C PHE A 298 -15.66 -3.68 20.86
N ALA A 299 -16.40 -4.12 19.83
CA ALA A 299 -17.84 -3.98 19.72
C ALA A 299 -18.55 -5.33 19.85
N VAL A 300 -19.68 -5.30 20.56
CA VAL A 300 -20.62 -6.43 20.72
C VAL A 300 -21.92 -6.03 20.04
N LEU A 301 -22.37 -6.86 19.10
CA LEU A 301 -23.52 -6.59 18.25
C LEU A 301 -24.56 -7.69 18.46
N PRO A 302 -25.68 -7.43 19.16
CA PRO A 302 -26.79 -8.36 19.16
C PRO A 302 -27.43 -8.37 17.76
N GLY A 303 -27.71 -9.57 17.24
CA GLY A 303 -28.42 -9.77 15.99
C GLY A 303 -29.22 -11.06 16.02
N TRP A 304 -29.93 -11.35 14.92
CA TRP A 304 -30.92 -12.43 14.86
C TRP A 304 -30.29 -13.82 14.96
N GLN A 305 -29.10 -14.02 14.38
CA GLN A 305 -28.30 -15.24 14.54
C GLN A 305 -27.48 -15.28 15.85
N GLY A 306 -27.81 -14.42 16.82
CA GLY A 306 -27.10 -14.29 18.08
C GLY A 306 -26.08 -13.14 18.10
N VAL A 307 -25.26 -13.13 19.15
CA VAL A 307 -24.29 -12.06 19.40
C VAL A 307 -23.08 -12.19 18.47
N GLN A 308 -22.81 -11.12 17.73
CA GLN A 308 -21.66 -10.96 16.84
C GLN A 308 -20.63 -9.99 17.46
N TYR A 309 -19.40 -10.06 16.97
CA TYR A 309 -18.28 -9.31 17.52
C TYR A 309 -17.45 -8.64 16.42
N MET A 310 -16.96 -7.44 16.69
CA MET A 310 -16.13 -6.68 15.77
C MET A 310 -15.02 -5.92 16.48
N ILE A 311 -13.98 -5.61 15.71
CA ILE A 311 -12.93 -4.65 16.05
C ILE A 311 -13.08 -3.41 15.18
N ARG A 312 -13.12 -2.24 15.81
CA ARG A 312 -12.94 -0.95 15.17
C ARG A 312 -11.46 -0.57 15.26
N VAL A 313 -10.73 -0.62 14.15
CA VAL A 313 -9.36 -0.12 14.11
C VAL A 313 -9.41 1.40 14.13
N SER A 314 -8.91 2.01 15.20
CA SER A 314 -8.93 3.47 15.38
C SER A 314 -7.57 4.07 15.74
N GLY A 315 -6.53 3.26 15.84
CA GLY A 315 -5.19 3.70 16.16
C GLY A 315 -4.19 2.56 16.10
N GLN A 316 -2.94 2.86 16.43
CA GLN A 316 -1.85 1.90 16.49
C GLN A 316 -0.80 2.37 17.49
N LEU A 317 0.05 1.47 17.96
CA LEU A 317 1.26 1.88 18.68
C LEU A 317 2.21 2.61 17.72
N GLY A 318 2.83 3.70 18.19
CA GLY A 318 3.75 4.46 17.34
C GLY A 318 5.00 3.66 16.98
N ASP A 319 5.34 3.61 15.68
CA ASP A 319 6.57 2.98 15.18
C ASP A 319 7.81 3.59 15.88
N GLY A 320 8.48 2.79 16.69
CA GLY A 320 9.69 3.20 17.40
C GLY A 320 9.48 4.24 18.51
N SER A 321 8.25 4.43 19.00
CA SER A 321 8.01 5.41 20.05
C SER A 321 8.57 4.92 21.39
N ARG A 322 9.68 5.53 21.85
CA ARG A 322 10.13 5.45 23.24
C ARG A 322 9.02 5.84 24.24
N SER A 323 7.95 6.48 23.77
CA SER A 323 6.81 6.86 24.60
C SER A 323 5.85 5.71 24.91
N GLY A 324 5.82 4.61 24.14
CA GLY A 324 4.85 3.51 24.36
C GLY A 324 3.38 3.91 24.14
N MET A 325 3.18 5.10 23.56
CA MET A 325 1.86 5.70 23.43
C MET A 325 1.20 5.27 22.12
N ARG A 326 -0.12 5.09 22.20
CA ARG A 326 -1.00 4.89 21.05
C ARG A 326 -1.14 6.19 20.25
N ILE A 327 -1.14 6.07 18.93
CA ILE A 327 -1.41 7.14 17.98
C ILE A 327 -2.78 6.88 17.38
N ASP A 328 -3.71 7.79 17.62
CA ASP A 328 -5.12 7.65 17.26
C ASP A 328 -5.44 8.27 15.89
N THR A 329 -4.47 8.93 15.27
CA THR A 329 -4.63 9.66 14.00
C THR A 329 -3.96 8.86 12.88
N PRO A 330 -4.69 8.00 12.14
CA PRO A 330 -4.12 7.31 10.99
C PRO A 330 -3.76 8.32 9.90
N LYS A 331 -2.75 8.00 9.09
CA LYS A 331 -2.27 8.85 7.99
C LYS A 331 -3.32 9.05 6.88
N THR A 332 -4.34 8.20 6.82
CA THR A 332 -5.38 8.20 5.78
C THR A 332 -6.72 7.81 6.39
N ASP A 333 -7.83 8.26 5.81
CA ASP A 333 -9.20 7.91 6.24
C ASP A 333 -9.45 6.39 6.24
N ASN A 334 -8.82 5.65 5.32
CA ASN A 334 -8.87 4.18 5.25
C ASN A 334 -8.21 3.48 6.46
N GLY A 335 -7.48 4.22 7.30
CA GLY A 335 -6.94 3.69 8.55
C GLY A 335 -8.04 3.37 9.57
N TYR A 336 -9.18 4.07 9.52
CA TYR A 336 -10.36 3.76 10.31
C TYR A 336 -11.22 2.71 9.61
N ARG A 337 -11.37 1.53 10.23
CA ARG A 337 -12.15 0.44 9.62
C ARG A 337 -12.72 -0.51 10.66
N TYR A 338 -13.71 -1.27 10.25
CA TYR A 338 -14.35 -2.31 11.05
C TYR A 338 -13.96 -3.68 10.51
N ILE A 339 -13.62 -4.60 11.40
CA ILE A 339 -13.21 -5.96 11.06
C ILE A 339 -14.02 -6.93 11.91
N PRO A 340 -14.80 -7.85 11.31
CA PRO A 340 -15.47 -8.91 12.04
C PRO A 340 -14.50 -9.82 12.80
N LEU A 341 -14.96 -10.37 13.93
CA LEU A 341 -14.27 -11.42 14.67
C LEU A 341 -15.04 -12.74 14.60
N PRO A 342 -14.33 -13.88 14.65
CA PRO A 342 -14.98 -15.17 14.91
C PRO A 342 -15.74 -15.13 16.24
N VAL A 343 -16.94 -15.73 16.27
CA VAL A 343 -17.83 -15.71 17.45
C VAL A 343 -17.11 -16.23 18.70
N TRP A 344 -16.41 -17.36 18.59
CA TRP A 344 -15.68 -17.96 19.72
C TRP A 344 -14.60 -17.04 20.29
N LEU A 345 -13.87 -16.32 19.43
CA LEU A 345 -12.81 -15.38 19.86
C LEU A 345 -13.43 -14.14 20.49
N GLY A 346 -14.50 -13.63 19.89
CA GLY A 346 -15.26 -12.52 20.44
C GLY A 346 -15.87 -12.84 21.81
N GLN A 347 -16.37 -14.06 22.01
CA GLN A 347 -16.86 -14.54 23.30
C GLN A 347 -15.76 -14.56 24.36
N GLN A 348 -14.56 -15.06 24.02
CA GLN A 348 -13.40 -15.05 24.94
C GLN A 348 -13.03 -13.62 25.36
N LEU A 349 -12.96 -12.68 24.39
CA LEU A 349 -12.68 -11.27 24.68
C LEU A 349 -13.79 -10.63 25.53
N ALA A 350 -15.06 -10.94 25.25
CA ALA A 350 -16.20 -10.44 26.02
C ALA A 350 -16.17 -10.95 27.48
N GLN A 351 -15.85 -12.22 27.69
CA GLN A 351 -15.69 -12.79 29.03
C GLN A 351 -14.54 -12.14 29.79
N ARG A 352 -13.39 -11.92 29.13
CA ARG A 352 -12.25 -11.20 29.73
C ARG A 352 -12.65 -9.77 30.12
N ARG A 353 -13.35 -9.05 29.24
CA ARG A 353 -13.88 -7.71 29.52
C ARG A 353 -14.80 -7.71 30.73
N GLN A 354 -15.70 -8.70 30.82
CA GLN A 354 -16.63 -8.81 31.94
C GLN A 354 -15.89 -9.03 33.27
N LYS A 355 -14.89 -9.92 33.30
CA LYS A 355 -14.04 -10.15 34.48
C LYS A 355 -13.35 -8.86 34.93
N LEU A 356 -12.77 -8.11 34.00
CA LEU A 356 -12.12 -6.83 34.29
C LEU A 356 -13.12 -5.76 34.75
N ALA A 357 -14.35 -5.74 34.20
CA ALA A 357 -15.37 -4.75 34.55
C ALA A 357 -15.87 -4.89 36.00
N LEU A 358 -15.80 -6.11 36.57
CA LEU A 358 -16.12 -6.35 37.98
C LEU A 358 -15.22 -5.59 38.97
N THR A 359 -14.09 -5.06 38.50
CA THR A 359 -13.20 -4.20 39.30
C THR A 359 -13.72 -2.76 39.47
N GLY A 360 -14.83 -2.40 38.81
CA GLY A 360 -15.53 -1.12 38.99
C GLY A 360 -14.97 0.07 38.20
N ARG A 361 -14.01 -0.13 37.28
CA ARG A 361 -13.40 0.95 36.47
C ARG A 361 -13.89 1.00 35.02
N LYS A 362 -13.79 2.20 34.42
CA LYS A 362 -14.06 2.43 32.98
C LYS A 362 -12.92 1.85 32.14
N LEU A 363 -13.20 0.75 31.42
CA LEU A 363 -12.21 0.04 30.63
C LEU A 363 -11.90 0.66 29.26
N ASN A 364 -12.71 1.60 28.76
CA ASN A 364 -12.69 2.04 27.35
C ASN A 364 -11.30 2.44 26.81
N LEU A 365 -10.45 3.05 27.64
CA LEU A 365 -9.10 3.52 27.26
C LEU A 365 -7.98 2.55 27.67
N LEU A 366 -8.32 1.44 28.31
CA LEU A 366 -7.36 0.42 28.70
C LEU A 366 -7.06 -0.49 27.50
N PRO A 367 -5.79 -0.85 27.25
CA PRO A 367 -5.43 -1.86 26.27
C PRO A 367 -6.16 -3.18 26.53
N ILE A 368 -6.63 -3.85 25.47
CA ILE A 368 -7.33 -5.15 25.60
C ILE A 368 -6.42 -6.23 26.21
N TRP A 369 -5.11 -6.09 26.03
CA TRP A 369 -4.11 -7.08 26.44
C TRP A 369 -3.61 -6.91 27.87
N LEU A 370 -4.00 -5.82 28.54
CA LEU A 370 -3.55 -5.51 29.89
C LEU A 370 -4.59 -5.99 30.92
N ASP A 371 -4.18 -6.88 31.82
CA ASP A 371 -5.05 -7.45 32.86
C ASP A 371 -5.15 -6.60 34.13
N ASP A 372 -4.36 -5.52 34.22
CA ASP A 372 -4.44 -4.57 35.33
C ASP A 372 -5.30 -3.35 34.96
N PRO A 373 -6.58 -3.29 35.42
CA PRO A 373 -7.45 -2.16 35.15
C PRO A 373 -7.10 -0.90 35.98
N THR A 374 -6.12 -1.00 36.87
CA THR A 374 -5.65 0.10 37.72
C THR A 374 -4.36 0.74 37.22
N ALA A 375 -3.73 0.17 36.19
CA ALA A 375 -2.48 0.65 35.62
C ALA A 375 -2.54 2.15 35.26
N SER A 376 -1.51 2.86 35.70
CA SER A 376 -1.21 4.25 35.34
C SER A 376 -0.88 4.37 33.85
N ARG A 377 -0.85 5.62 33.37
CA ARG A 377 -0.51 5.92 31.98
C ARG A 377 0.93 5.49 31.65
N GLU A 378 1.84 5.65 32.61
CA GLU A 378 3.25 5.29 32.51
C GLU A 378 3.43 3.77 32.44
N GLU A 379 2.68 3.01 33.24
CA GLU A 379 2.67 1.54 33.22
C GLU A 379 2.10 1.00 31.89
N ILE A 380 1.02 1.60 31.39
CA ILE A 380 0.45 1.27 30.08
C ILE A 380 1.49 1.49 28.96
N ALA A 381 2.20 2.63 29.00
CA ALA A 381 3.24 2.94 28.03
C ALA A 381 4.38 1.91 28.08
N GLU A 382 4.85 1.54 29.28
CA GLU A 382 5.90 0.54 29.44
C GLU A 382 5.46 -0.86 28.98
N PHE A 383 4.23 -1.25 29.32
CA PHE A 383 3.63 -2.49 28.84
C PHE A 383 3.60 -2.53 27.31
N ASN A 384 3.07 -1.49 26.66
CA ASN A 384 2.96 -1.42 25.20
C ASN A 384 4.32 -1.47 24.50
N ARG A 385 5.36 -0.83 25.07
CA ARG A 385 6.74 -0.89 24.54
C ARG A 385 7.24 -2.33 24.48
N LYS A 386 7.09 -3.07 25.58
CA LYS A 386 7.54 -4.47 25.68
C LYS A 386 6.69 -5.40 24.82
N LEU A 387 5.38 -5.19 24.81
CA LEU A 387 4.41 -6.07 24.18
C LEU A 387 4.70 -6.29 22.70
N MET A 388 4.95 -5.21 21.94
CA MET A 388 5.10 -5.32 20.49
C MET A 388 6.34 -6.13 20.10
N ASP A 389 7.46 -5.93 20.80
CA ASP A 389 8.72 -6.64 20.51
C ASP A 389 8.67 -8.09 21.02
N SER A 390 8.12 -8.33 22.21
CA SER A 390 7.93 -9.70 22.73
C SER A 390 6.97 -10.50 21.86
N TYR A 391 5.86 -9.89 21.45
CA TYR A 391 4.89 -10.50 20.54
C TYR A 391 5.50 -10.80 19.16
N ARG A 392 6.28 -9.86 18.60
CA ARG A 392 6.95 -10.07 17.30
C ARG A 392 7.82 -11.33 17.34
N GLN A 393 8.59 -11.51 18.41
CA GLN A 393 9.44 -12.67 18.58
C GLN A 393 8.63 -13.95 18.77
N SER A 394 7.73 -13.99 19.76
CA SER A 394 6.90 -15.17 20.06
C SER A 394 6.09 -15.64 18.85
N ALA A 395 5.41 -14.73 18.15
CA ALA A 395 4.64 -15.08 16.96
C ALA A 395 5.53 -15.56 15.80
N THR A 396 6.72 -14.99 15.61
CA THR A 396 7.68 -15.46 14.59
C THR A 396 8.15 -16.88 14.90
N ASP A 397 8.44 -17.19 16.15
CA ASP A 397 8.90 -18.50 16.58
C ASP A 397 7.78 -19.55 16.45
N ALA A 398 6.56 -19.21 16.86
CA ALA A 398 5.38 -20.06 16.66
C ALA A 398 5.14 -20.39 15.18
N LEU A 399 5.17 -19.37 14.30
CA LEU A 399 5.00 -19.54 12.85
C LEU A 399 6.10 -20.41 12.24
N ARG A 400 7.36 -20.18 12.60
CA ARG A 400 8.49 -20.94 12.05
C ARG A 400 8.53 -22.38 12.55
N THR A 401 8.19 -22.62 13.80
CA THR A 401 8.21 -23.96 14.39
C THR A 401 7.10 -24.85 13.82
N THR A 402 5.92 -24.27 13.59
CA THR A 402 4.73 -25.04 13.19
C THR A 402 4.48 -25.04 11.68
N LEU A 403 4.73 -23.93 10.98
CA LEU A 403 4.33 -23.77 9.58
C LEU A 403 5.48 -23.93 8.58
N TYR A 404 6.75 -23.77 8.99
CA TYR A 404 7.88 -23.82 8.05
C TYR A 404 7.92 -25.13 7.27
N GLU A 405 7.88 -26.27 7.98
CA GLU A 405 8.00 -27.57 7.33
C GLU A 405 6.77 -27.95 6.49
N PRO A 406 5.52 -27.75 6.97
CA PRO A 406 4.34 -27.94 6.13
C PRO A 406 4.33 -27.07 4.86
N LEU A 407 4.72 -25.79 4.98
CA LEU A 407 4.78 -24.88 3.82
C LEU A 407 5.88 -25.27 2.84
N ARG A 408 7.04 -25.69 3.34
CA ARG A 408 8.14 -26.19 2.51
C ARG A 408 7.72 -27.41 1.69
N ARG A 409 6.97 -28.35 2.30
CA ARG A 409 6.46 -29.55 1.62
C ARG A 409 5.31 -29.27 0.67
N ALA A 410 4.49 -28.26 0.95
CA ALA A 410 3.32 -27.90 0.14
C ALA A 410 3.66 -27.00 -1.07
N ARG A 411 4.94 -26.76 -1.39
CA ARG A 411 5.34 -25.94 -2.53
C ARG A 411 4.80 -26.52 -3.84
N ALA A 412 4.10 -25.68 -4.60
CA ALA A 412 3.64 -26.05 -5.95
C ALA A 412 4.81 -26.20 -6.94
N PHE A 413 5.89 -25.43 -6.76
CA PHE A 413 7.06 -25.44 -7.64
C PHE A 413 8.35 -25.29 -6.83
N VAL A 414 9.40 -25.99 -7.25
CA VAL A 414 10.73 -25.95 -6.62
C VAL A 414 11.77 -25.46 -7.63
N PHE A 415 12.49 -24.39 -7.30
CA PHE A 415 13.65 -23.87 -8.02
C PHE A 415 14.56 -23.21 -6.99
N ASP A 416 15.87 -23.45 -7.05
CA ASP A 416 16.82 -23.05 -5.99
C ASP A 416 16.22 -23.23 -4.58
N ALA A 417 16.11 -24.50 -4.16
CA ALA A 417 15.49 -24.87 -2.90
C ALA A 417 16.13 -24.14 -1.70
N GLY A 418 17.42 -23.85 -1.75
CA GLY A 418 18.13 -23.10 -0.71
C GLY A 418 17.65 -21.65 -0.61
N ALA A 419 17.50 -20.97 -1.75
CA ALA A 419 16.95 -19.61 -1.78
C ALA A 419 15.48 -19.57 -1.35
N GLN A 420 14.65 -20.53 -1.80
CA GLN A 420 13.25 -20.63 -1.39
C GLN A 420 13.09 -20.91 0.11
N ASP A 421 13.96 -21.75 0.69
CA ASP A 421 13.99 -22.06 2.12
C ASP A 421 14.34 -20.82 2.95
N ARG A 422 15.38 -20.07 2.55
CA ARG A 422 15.74 -18.79 3.19
C ARG A 422 14.59 -17.79 3.12
N GLN A 423 14.03 -17.59 1.93
CA GLN A 423 12.95 -16.63 1.71
C GLN A 423 11.69 -16.98 2.53
N LEU A 424 11.27 -18.25 2.53
CA LEU A 424 10.15 -18.71 3.34
C LEU A 424 10.37 -18.41 4.83
N ARG A 425 11.56 -18.72 5.35
CA ARG A 425 11.90 -18.48 6.77
C ARG A 425 11.89 -17.00 7.12
N GLU A 426 12.39 -16.15 6.24
CA GLU A 426 12.36 -14.68 6.39
C GLU A 426 10.95 -14.11 6.31
N MET A 427 10.08 -14.74 5.53
CA MET A 427 8.70 -14.30 5.34
C MET A 427 7.76 -14.70 6.46
N LEU A 428 8.02 -15.82 7.16
CA LEU A 428 7.25 -16.27 8.32
C LEU A 428 7.45 -15.34 9.52
N THR A 429 6.59 -14.32 9.58
CA THR A 429 6.59 -13.23 10.55
C THR A 429 5.13 -12.86 10.86
N PRO A 430 4.84 -12.03 11.86
CA PRO A 430 3.47 -11.52 12.08
C PRO A 430 2.80 -10.95 10.81
N HIS A 431 3.59 -10.42 9.86
CA HIS A 431 3.06 -9.90 8.60
C HIS A 431 2.56 -11.01 7.64
N SER A 432 3.07 -12.25 7.73
CA SER A 432 2.52 -13.36 6.92
C SER A 432 1.13 -13.78 7.37
N LEU A 433 0.75 -13.61 8.64
CA LEU A 433 -0.65 -13.80 9.09
C LEU A 433 -1.58 -12.83 8.36
N ARG A 434 -1.18 -11.55 8.24
CA ARG A 434 -1.91 -10.56 7.46
C ARG A 434 -2.02 -10.96 5.99
N ARG A 435 -0.92 -11.40 5.37
CA ARG A 435 -0.93 -11.86 3.97
C ARG A 435 -1.88 -13.03 3.78
N ARG A 436 -1.85 -14.03 4.66
CA ARG A 436 -2.79 -15.16 4.67
C ARG A 436 -4.24 -14.71 4.79
N TYR A 437 -4.53 -13.84 5.74
CA TYR A 437 -5.88 -13.29 5.93
C TYR A 437 -6.39 -12.57 4.68
N LEU A 438 -5.53 -11.73 4.06
CA LEU A 438 -5.87 -11.04 2.81
C LEU A 438 -6.13 -12.02 1.67
N THR A 439 -5.29 -13.05 1.51
CA THR A 439 -5.50 -14.09 0.50
C THR A 439 -6.86 -14.76 0.68
N ASP A 440 -7.25 -15.06 1.92
CA ASP A 440 -8.55 -15.66 2.22
C ASP A 440 -9.71 -14.71 1.91
N LEU A 441 -9.59 -13.41 2.21
CA LEU A 441 -10.58 -12.42 1.78
C LEU A 441 -10.75 -12.42 0.26
N TYR A 442 -9.65 -12.22 -0.48
CA TYR A 442 -9.68 -12.20 -1.94
C TYR A 442 -10.19 -13.52 -2.56
N GLY A 443 -9.90 -14.65 -1.92
CA GLY A 443 -10.26 -15.97 -2.43
C GLY A 443 -11.66 -16.44 -2.02
N ARG A 444 -12.23 -15.93 -0.91
CA ARG A 444 -13.41 -16.53 -0.27
C ARG A 444 -14.51 -15.57 0.18
N SER A 445 -14.24 -14.28 0.41
CA SER A 445 -15.24 -13.39 1.03
C SER A 445 -16.35 -12.90 0.09
N MET A 446 -16.28 -13.24 -1.20
CA MET A 446 -17.14 -12.70 -2.26
C MET A 446 -17.12 -11.16 -2.37
N GLU A 447 -16.21 -10.50 -1.66
CA GLU A 447 -16.05 -9.05 -1.67
C GLU A 447 -15.28 -8.60 -2.91
N THR A 448 -15.65 -7.43 -3.42
CA THR A 448 -14.89 -6.76 -4.47
C THR A 448 -13.50 -6.34 -3.96
N PRO A 449 -12.48 -6.25 -4.82
CA PRO A 449 -11.17 -5.70 -4.44
C PRO A 449 -11.26 -4.34 -3.75
N GLU A 450 -12.24 -3.52 -4.13
CA GLU A 450 -12.55 -2.24 -3.49
C GLU A 450 -13.05 -2.35 -2.05
N GLU A 451 -13.90 -3.32 -1.77
CA GLU A 451 -14.36 -3.61 -0.40
C GLU A 451 -13.19 -4.11 0.45
N ILE A 452 -12.37 -5.00 -0.10
CA ILE A 452 -11.18 -5.55 0.57
C ILE A 452 -10.14 -4.45 0.85
N HIS A 453 -9.82 -3.59 -0.13
CA HIS A 453 -8.89 -2.46 0.07
C HIS A 453 -9.31 -1.56 1.23
N ARG A 454 -10.61 -1.31 1.36
CA ARG A 454 -11.19 -0.52 2.45
C ARG A 454 -11.17 -1.27 3.78
N ALA A 455 -11.64 -2.52 3.82
CA ALA A 455 -11.67 -3.35 5.02
C ALA A 455 -10.26 -3.60 5.60
N THR A 456 -9.23 -3.50 4.75
CA THR A 456 -7.85 -3.82 5.14
C THR A 456 -6.98 -2.58 5.34
N GLY A 457 -7.47 -1.39 4.99
CA GLY A 457 -6.75 -0.13 5.18
C GLY A 457 -5.54 0.02 4.27
N HIS A 458 -5.68 -0.37 3.00
CA HIS A 458 -4.70 -0.08 1.94
C HIS A 458 -4.98 1.30 1.33
N ALA A 459 -3.91 2.06 1.07
CA ALA A 459 -3.99 3.29 0.29
C ALA A 459 -4.04 2.92 -1.19
N ASP A 460 -4.99 3.49 -1.93
CA ASP A 460 -5.04 3.38 -3.39
C ASP A 460 -4.50 4.68 -3.99
N PRO A 461 -3.28 4.69 -4.56
CA PRO A 461 -2.67 5.90 -5.10
C PRO A 461 -3.36 6.41 -6.37
N GLU A 462 -4.15 5.58 -7.06
CA GLU A 462 -4.83 5.96 -8.31
C GLU A 462 -6.22 6.58 -8.07
N ARG A 463 -6.76 6.45 -6.85
CA ARG A 463 -8.11 6.92 -6.53
C ARG A 463 -8.09 8.08 -5.56
N LYS A 464 -8.67 9.22 -5.99
CA LYS A 464 -8.98 10.34 -5.10
C LYS A 464 -9.87 9.83 -3.95
N PRO A 465 -9.56 10.16 -2.68
CA PRO A 465 -10.40 9.78 -1.56
C PRO A 465 -11.82 10.31 -1.83
N ARG A 466 -12.79 9.41 -1.99
CA ARG A 466 -14.20 9.82 -2.03
C ARG A 466 -14.56 10.43 -0.68
N ALA A 467 -15.51 11.38 -0.70
CA ALA A 467 -16.01 12.08 0.47
C ALA A 467 -16.18 11.15 1.68
N ARG A 468 -15.80 11.65 2.88
CA ARG A 468 -15.93 11.00 4.19
C ARG A 468 -17.22 10.17 4.24
N ARG A 469 -17.10 8.85 4.07
CA ARG A 469 -18.25 7.97 4.31
C ARG A 469 -18.51 7.94 5.81
N CYS A 470 -19.78 8.01 6.18
CA CYS A 470 -20.22 7.73 7.53
C CYS A 470 -19.78 6.31 7.93
N ALA A 471 -19.45 6.12 9.21
CA ALA A 471 -19.16 4.79 9.74
C ALA A 471 -20.33 3.84 9.41
N PRO A 472 -20.05 2.55 9.11
CA PRO A 472 -21.10 1.61 8.76
C PRO A 472 -22.15 1.57 9.85
N ASN A 473 -23.42 1.57 9.46
CA ASN A 473 -24.53 1.44 10.40
C ASN A 473 -24.58 0.01 10.98
N ARG A 474 -25.51 -0.24 11.91
CA ARG A 474 -25.59 -1.54 12.60
C ARG A 474 -25.89 -2.70 11.65
N ASP A 475 -26.73 -2.48 10.65
CA ASP A 475 -27.12 -3.51 9.68
C ASP A 475 -25.97 -3.82 8.72
N GLU A 476 -25.23 -2.81 8.29
CA GLU A 476 -24.01 -2.97 7.50
C GLU A 476 -22.94 -3.75 8.28
N GLN A 477 -22.73 -3.40 9.55
CA GLN A 477 -21.82 -4.14 10.44
C GLN A 477 -22.23 -5.60 10.59
N TYR A 478 -23.53 -5.86 10.75
CA TYR A 478 -24.06 -7.21 10.84
C TYR A 478 -23.82 -8.01 9.54
N ARG A 479 -24.12 -7.42 8.38
CA ARG A 479 -23.84 -8.02 7.06
C ARG A 479 -22.35 -8.35 6.88
N MET A 480 -21.44 -7.51 7.37
CA MET A 480 -20.00 -7.79 7.35
C MET A 480 -19.65 -9.05 8.16
N CYS A 481 -20.22 -9.22 9.36
CA CYS A 481 -20.02 -10.42 10.18
C CYS A 481 -20.53 -11.69 9.48
N LEU A 482 -21.69 -11.61 8.82
CA LEU A 482 -22.24 -12.75 8.08
C LEU A 482 -21.37 -13.15 6.89
N ARG A 483 -20.95 -12.20 6.07
CA ARG A 483 -20.03 -12.47 4.94
C ARG A 483 -18.73 -13.10 5.41
N TYR A 484 -18.18 -12.60 6.51
CA TYR A 484 -16.98 -13.15 7.13
C TYR A 484 -17.16 -14.62 7.57
N ALA A 485 -18.31 -14.96 8.16
CA ALA A 485 -18.63 -16.34 8.55
C ALA A 485 -18.84 -17.24 7.33
N LEU A 486 -19.61 -16.80 6.34
CA LEU A 486 -19.87 -17.54 5.09
C LEU A 486 -18.59 -17.80 4.28
N ALA A 487 -17.62 -16.89 4.33
CA ALA A 487 -16.31 -17.05 3.71
C ALA A 487 -15.44 -18.15 4.36
N GLY A 488 -15.88 -18.69 5.51
CA GLY A 488 -15.13 -19.70 6.27
C GLY A 488 -13.83 -19.17 6.88
N ILE A 489 -13.67 -17.84 6.99
CA ILE A 489 -12.44 -17.21 7.48
C ILE A 489 -12.28 -17.41 8.98
N GLY A 490 -13.39 -17.38 9.73
CA GLY A 490 -13.38 -17.55 11.20
C GLY A 490 -13.30 -18.98 11.71
N LEU A 491 -13.20 -19.97 10.80
CA LEU A 491 -13.18 -21.42 11.10
C LEU A 491 -14.39 -21.94 11.87
N ALA A 492 -15.44 -21.14 12.00
CA ALA A 492 -16.73 -21.54 12.53
C ALA A 492 -17.70 -21.72 11.36
N GLU A 493 -18.53 -22.76 11.42
CA GLU A 493 -19.66 -22.84 10.50
C GLU A 493 -20.64 -21.69 10.80
N PRO A 494 -21.29 -21.12 9.77
CA PRO A 494 -22.37 -20.17 9.97
C PRO A 494 -23.42 -20.77 10.91
N ALA A 495 -23.93 -19.97 11.84
CA ALA A 495 -25.05 -20.41 12.66
C ALA A 495 -26.21 -20.78 11.74
N VAL A 496 -26.73 -21.99 11.90
CA VAL A 496 -27.87 -22.48 11.15
C VAL A 496 -29.12 -21.90 11.78
N LEU A 497 -29.93 -21.23 10.97
CA LEU A 497 -31.26 -20.84 11.39
C LEU A 497 -32.22 -22.01 11.14
N CYS A 498 -32.61 -22.69 12.22
CA CYS A 498 -33.59 -23.77 12.18
C CYS A 498 -35.01 -23.20 12.22
N CYS A 499 -35.75 -23.32 11.13
CA CYS A 499 -37.17 -22.97 11.10
C CYS A 499 -38.03 -24.23 11.18
N GLU A 500 -39.08 -24.19 12.01
CA GLU A 500 -40.14 -25.20 11.98
C GLU A 500 -41.19 -24.81 10.91
N LEU A 501 -41.51 -25.74 10.01
CA LEU A 501 -42.55 -25.55 9.01
C LEU A 501 -43.91 -25.27 9.67
N GLY A 502 -44.51 -24.11 9.37
CA GLY A 502 -45.85 -23.71 9.85
C GLY A 502 -45.89 -22.47 10.74
N ARG A 503 -44.75 -21.84 11.02
CA ARG A 503 -44.69 -20.50 11.65
C ARG A 503 -44.38 -19.43 10.61
N ASP A 504 -45.17 -18.36 10.59
CA ASP A 504 -44.84 -17.12 9.89
C ASP A 504 -43.77 -16.36 10.69
N ASP A 505 -42.57 -16.92 10.70
CA ASP A 505 -41.40 -16.22 11.22
C ASP A 505 -40.88 -15.34 10.07
N GLY A 506 -41.41 -14.12 9.95
CA GLY A 506 -40.97 -13.15 8.95
C GLY A 506 -39.52 -12.75 9.17
N ILE A 507 -38.58 -13.45 8.51
CA ILE A 507 -37.14 -13.19 8.65
C ILE A 507 -36.63 -12.50 7.38
N VAL A 508 -36.11 -11.29 7.56
CA VAL A 508 -35.52 -10.47 6.48
C VAL A 508 -34.01 -10.43 6.70
N ASP A 509 -33.25 -11.33 6.06
CA ASP A 509 -31.78 -11.28 6.08
C ASP A 509 -31.18 -11.80 4.76
N PRO A 510 -30.34 -11.00 4.07
CA PRO A 510 -29.76 -11.35 2.78
C PRO A 510 -28.62 -12.39 2.84
N CYS A 511 -28.20 -12.90 4.01
CA CYS A 511 -27.04 -13.80 4.12
C CYS A 511 -27.26 -14.95 5.13
N LEU A 512 -28.35 -15.70 4.98
CA LEU A 512 -28.73 -16.85 5.84
C LEU A 512 -28.29 -18.21 5.29
N ARG A 513 -27.87 -19.11 6.19
CA ARG A 513 -27.91 -20.57 5.98
C ARG A 513 -29.17 -21.10 6.65
N LEU A 514 -30.10 -21.63 5.86
CA LEU A 514 -31.37 -22.21 6.32
C LEU A 514 -31.24 -23.74 6.33
N GLU A 515 -31.51 -24.38 7.46
CA GLU A 515 -31.77 -25.83 7.52
C GLU A 515 -33.23 -26.05 7.94
N LEU A 516 -33.92 -26.90 7.19
CA LEU A 516 -35.35 -27.16 7.37
C LEU A 516 -35.53 -28.61 7.79
N THR A 517 -36.12 -28.81 8.96
CA THR A 517 -36.54 -30.14 9.40
C THR A 517 -37.95 -30.40 8.91
N VAL A 518 -38.09 -31.28 7.91
CA VAL A 518 -39.39 -31.66 7.34
C VAL A 518 -39.83 -33.00 7.93
N PRO A 519 -41.01 -33.11 8.57
CA PRO A 519 -41.52 -34.40 9.04
C PRO A 519 -41.74 -35.37 7.86
N PRO A 520 -41.71 -36.70 8.10
CA PRO A 520 -41.97 -37.69 7.06
C PRO A 520 -43.33 -37.45 6.39
N HIS A 521 -43.38 -37.56 5.06
CA HIS A 521 -44.58 -37.41 4.23
C HIS A 521 -45.21 -36.00 4.19
N THR A 522 -44.54 -34.98 4.75
CA THR A 522 -44.99 -33.59 4.64
C THR A 522 -44.42 -32.93 3.38
N ARG A 523 -45.25 -32.15 2.67
CA ARG A 523 -44.79 -31.24 1.62
C ARG A 523 -44.76 -29.83 2.21
N GLY A 524 -43.62 -29.16 2.07
CA GLY A 524 -43.45 -27.75 2.46
C GLY A 524 -43.09 -26.89 1.25
N GLN A 525 -43.54 -25.64 1.24
CA GLN A 525 -43.09 -24.62 0.29
C GLN A 525 -42.24 -23.60 1.06
N VAL A 526 -41.05 -23.29 0.53
CA VAL A 526 -40.17 -22.24 1.07
C VAL A 526 -40.24 -21.08 0.08
N VAL A 527 -40.79 -19.95 0.50
CA VAL A 527 -40.82 -18.74 -0.32
C VAL A 527 -39.78 -17.77 0.25
N ILE A 528 -38.77 -17.44 -0.56
CA ILE A 528 -37.69 -16.53 -0.18
C ILE A 528 -37.90 -15.22 -0.93
N TYR A 529 -38.00 -14.12 -0.19
CA TYR A 529 -38.16 -12.78 -0.75
C TYR A 529 -36.80 -12.08 -0.84
N GLU A 530 -36.30 -11.86 -2.06
CA GLU A 530 -35.05 -11.12 -2.31
C GLU A 530 -35.34 -9.61 -2.40
N GLN A 531 -34.85 -8.81 -1.46
CA GLN A 531 -35.04 -7.35 -1.45
C GLN A 531 -33.89 -6.55 -2.10
N GLU A 532 -32.68 -7.14 -2.23
CA GLU A 532 -31.52 -6.53 -2.90
C GLU A 532 -30.92 -7.53 -3.93
N PRO A 533 -30.56 -7.09 -5.16
CA PRO A 533 -30.00 -7.99 -6.16
C PRO A 533 -28.55 -8.36 -5.86
N GLY A 534 -28.25 -9.67 -5.77
CA GLY A 534 -26.88 -10.19 -5.65
C GLY A 534 -26.71 -11.40 -4.73
N THR A 535 -27.81 -11.97 -4.24
CA THR A 535 -27.79 -13.09 -3.30
C THR A 535 -27.73 -14.41 -4.07
N THR A 536 -26.58 -15.08 -4.07
CA THR A 536 -26.49 -16.43 -4.65
C THR A 536 -27.16 -17.41 -3.69
N LEU A 537 -28.36 -17.88 -4.04
CA LEU A 537 -29.07 -18.88 -3.27
C LEU A 537 -28.52 -20.28 -3.60
N GLN A 538 -27.81 -20.92 -2.67
CA GLN A 538 -27.47 -22.33 -2.77
C GLN A 538 -28.43 -23.14 -1.90
N VAL A 539 -29.24 -23.98 -2.54
CA VAL A 539 -30.16 -24.88 -1.84
C VAL A 539 -29.73 -26.30 -2.09
N SER A 540 -29.29 -27.00 -1.04
CA SER A 540 -29.13 -28.44 -1.04
C SER A 540 -30.18 -29.03 -0.10
N ALA A 541 -30.98 -29.98 -0.61
CA ALA A 541 -31.95 -30.67 0.21
C ALA A 541 -31.99 -32.15 -0.15
N SER A 542 -31.92 -33.01 0.87
CA SER A 542 -32.26 -34.43 0.76
C SER A 542 -33.73 -34.61 1.14
N GLY A 543 -34.58 -34.91 0.16
CA GLY A 543 -36.00 -35.22 0.41
C GLY A 543 -36.98 -34.04 0.40
N VAL A 544 -36.54 -32.83 0.05
CA VAL A 544 -37.41 -31.65 -0.12
C VAL A 544 -37.34 -31.18 -1.57
N VAL A 545 -38.50 -30.94 -2.19
CA VAL A 545 -38.59 -30.38 -3.55
C VAL A 545 -38.77 -28.87 -3.44
N VAL A 546 -37.74 -28.11 -3.81
CA VAL A 546 -37.85 -26.65 -3.98
C VAL A 546 -38.60 -26.40 -5.28
N THR A 547 -39.84 -25.91 -5.17
CA THR A 547 -40.74 -25.80 -6.34
C THR A 547 -40.73 -24.44 -7.00
N GLU A 548 -40.41 -23.35 -6.28
CA GLU A 548 -40.45 -22.01 -6.86
C GLU A 548 -39.58 -21.01 -6.09
N THR A 549 -38.78 -20.22 -6.80
CA THR A 549 -38.08 -19.03 -6.27
C THR A 549 -38.67 -17.80 -6.95
N ASN A 550 -39.55 -17.07 -6.25
CA ASN A 550 -40.24 -15.92 -6.81
C ASN A 550 -39.49 -14.62 -6.48
N ARG A 551 -39.05 -13.89 -7.50
CA ARG A 551 -38.58 -12.50 -7.36
C ARG A 551 -39.79 -11.58 -7.37
N LEU A 552 -40.01 -10.84 -6.28
CA LEU A 552 -40.98 -9.74 -6.33
C LEU A 552 -40.41 -8.59 -7.18
N PRO A 553 -41.20 -7.96 -8.04
CA PRO A 553 -40.84 -6.68 -8.61
C PRO A 553 -40.66 -5.67 -7.47
N GLN A 554 -39.60 -4.85 -7.55
CA GLN A 554 -39.38 -3.76 -6.59
C GLN A 554 -40.67 -2.96 -6.45
N ALA A 555 -41.28 -2.98 -5.26
CA ALA A 555 -42.18 -1.92 -4.89
C ALA A 555 -41.35 -0.64 -4.87
N GLN A 556 -41.67 0.31 -5.76
CA GLN A 556 -41.12 1.64 -5.65
C GLN A 556 -41.38 2.13 -4.22
N PRO A 557 -40.37 2.67 -3.52
CA PRO A 557 -40.60 3.22 -2.20
C PRO A 557 -41.68 4.31 -2.33
N PRO A 558 -42.72 4.30 -1.48
CA PRO A 558 -43.58 5.47 -1.40
C PRO A 558 -42.69 6.62 -0.94
N PHE A 559 -42.70 7.71 -1.70
CA PHE A 559 -42.07 8.96 -1.31
C PHE A 559 -42.36 9.28 0.18
N GLN A 560 -41.33 9.31 1.02
CA GLN A 560 -40.92 10.41 1.91
C GLN A 560 -39.81 10.01 2.88
#